data_AF-A0A3B0UC84-F1
#
_entry.id   AF-A0A3B0UC84-F1
#
_cell.length_a   1.000
_cell.length_b   1.000
_cell.length_c   1.000
_cell.angle_alpha   90.00
_cell.angle_beta   90.00
_cell.angle_gamma   90.00
#
_symmetry.space_group_name_H-M   'P 1'
#
loop_
_entity.id
_entity.type
_entity.pdbx_description
1 polymer ?
#
loop_
_entity_poly.entity_id
_entity_poly.type
_entity_poly.pdbx_seq_one_letter_code
_entity_poly.pdbx_strand_id
1 'polypeptide(L)'
;MITQNDKNYSSITHLSSFSGWFFPFGNIIVPLVLWSVRKNESSYIDTHGKSAVNFQLSFLLYGFLLALLFVPIVIFTLGLGLIAIIIGII
;
A
#
# COMPACT_ATOMS: atom_id res chain seq x y z
N MET A 1 21.93 19.83 0.95
CA MET A 1 20.89 20.36 0.05
C MET A 1 20.21 19.19 -0.63
N ILE A 2 18.89 19.23 -0.79
CA ILE A 2 18.12 18.19 -1.50
C ILE A 2 18.40 18.33 -3.00
N THR A 3 18.80 17.25 -3.66
CA THR A 3 19.11 17.26 -5.09
C THR A 3 17.89 16.91 -5.95
N GLN A 4 17.94 17.18 -7.26
CA GLN A 4 16.91 16.70 -8.18
C GLN A 4 16.90 15.17 -8.26
N ASN A 5 18.05 14.52 -8.10
CA ASN A 5 18.13 13.05 -8.04
C ASN A 5 17.41 12.49 -6.83
N ASP A 6 17.50 13.13 -5.66
CA ASP A 6 16.77 12.72 -4.46
C ASP A 6 15.26 12.76 -4.71
N LYS A 7 14.78 13.83 -5.37
CA LYS A 7 13.36 13.97 -5.74
C LYS A 7 12.93 12.88 -6.72
N ASN A 8 13.67 12.68 -7.80
CA ASN A 8 13.36 11.68 -8.81
C ASN A 8 13.36 10.27 -8.21
N TYR A 9 14.34 9.95 -7.36
CA TYR A 9 14.43 8.65 -6.71
C TYR A 9 13.27 8.40 -5.74
N SER A 10 12.89 9.40 -4.95
CA SER A 10 11.71 9.32 -4.09
C SER A 10 10.43 9.14 -4.90
N SER A 11 10.24 9.87 -6.01
CA SER A 11 9.09 9.70 -6.91
C SER A 11 9.04 8.30 -7.51
N ILE A 12 10.17 7.76 -7.98
CA ILE A 12 10.25 6.39 -8.49
C ILE A 12 9.91 5.37 -7.39
N THR A 13 10.37 5.59 -6.17
CA THR A 13 10.06 4.72 -5.03
C THR A 13 8.55 4.65 -4.79
N HIS A 14 7.83 5.78 -4.82
CA HIS A 14 6.36 5.77 -4.74
C HIS A 14 5.69 5.10 -5.95
N LEU A 15 6.14 5.41 -7.16
CA LEU A 15 5.60 4.80 -8.39
C LEU A 15 5.82 3.28 -8.43
N SER A 16 6.89 2.80 -7.79
CA SER A 16 7.19 1.37 -7.75
C SER A 16 6.12 0.54 -7.02
N SER A 17 5.26 1.16 -6.21
CA SER A 17 4.09 0.48 -5.61
C SER A 17 3.13 -0.09 -6.66
N PHE A 18 3.13 0.42 -7.90
CA PHE A 18 2.31 -0.14 -8.98
C PHE A 18 2.83 -1.47 -9.54
N SER A 19 4.04 -1.91 -9.15
CA SER A 19 4.58 -3.21 -9.55
C SER A 19 3.74 -4.40 -9.08
N GLY A 20 2.88 -4.21 -8.06
CA GLY A 20 1.91 -5.20 -7.62
C GLY A 20 0.90 -5.63 -8.69
N TRP A 21 0.75 -4.86 -9.78
CA TRP A 21 -0.06 -5.27 -10.94
C TRP A 21 0.60 -6.36 -11.80
N PHE A 22 1.91 -6.53 -11.71
CA PHE A 22 2.65 -7.51 -12.52
C PHE A 22 2.92 -8.80 -11.76
N PHE A 23 3.12 -8.75 -10.44
CA PHE A 23 3.39 -9.92 -9.60
C PHE A 23 2.90 -9.71 -8.16
N PRO A 24 2.56 -10.80 -7.45
CA PRO A 24 2.03 -10.70 -6.09
C PRO A 24 3.03 -10.03 -5.14
N PHE A 25 2.51 -9.20 -4.24
CA PHE A 25 3.28 -8.42 -3.26
C PHE A 25 4.30 -7.43 -3.83
N GLY A 26 4.37 -7.23 -5.16
CA GLY A 26 5.31 -6.29 -5.77
C GLY A 26 5.14 -4.87 -5.25
N ASN A 27 3.90 -4.48 -4.98
CA ASN A 27 3.53 -3.19 -4.39
C ASN A 27 4.25 -2.87 -3.07
N ILE A 28 4.67 -3.88 -2.30
CA ILE A 28 5.44 -3.71 -1.05
C ILE A 28 6.92 -3.98 -1.30
N ILE A 29 7.25 -5.08 -1.99
CA ILE A 29 8.62 -5.55 -2.14
C ILE A 29 9.48 -4.55 -2.91
N VAL A 30 8.98 -4.03 -4.04
CA VAL A 30 9.76 -3.12 -4.89
C VAL A 30 10.06 -1.78 -4.21
N PRO A 31 9.09 -1.04 -3.63
CA PRO A 31 9.40 0.18 -2.89
C PRO A 31 10.30 -0.06 -1.68
N LEU A 32 10.15 -1.20 -1.01
CA LEU A 32 11.01 -1.57 0.12
C LEU A 32 12.47 -1.77 -0.31
N VAL A 33 12.70 -2.49 -1.42
CA VAL A 33 14.05 -2.68 -1.98
C VAL A 33 14.63 -1.36 -2.43
N LEU A 34 13.89 -0.55 -3.22
CA LEU A 34 14.36 0.75 -3.68
C LEU A 34 14.72 1.68 -2.51
N TRP A 35 13.88 1.77 -1.49
CA TRP A 35 14.21 2.56 -0.30
C TRP A 35 15.45 2.01 0.41
N SER A 36 15.53 0.70 0.66
CA SER A 36 16.64 0.07 1.41
C SER A 36 18.01 0.32 0.77
N VAL A 37 18.09 0.36 -0.56
CA VAL A 37 19.35 0.56 -1.29
C VAL A 37 19.94 1.95 -1.02
N ARG A 38 19.11 3.00 -0.91
CA ARG A 38 19.59 4.40 -0.84
C ARG A 38 19.19 5.17 0.42
N LYS A 39 18.54 4.52 1.38
CA LYS A 39 18.07 5.15 2.63
C LYS A 39 19.18 5.88 3.41
N ASN A 40 20.42 5.42 3.32
CA ASN A 40 21.55 6.02 4.04
C ASN A 40 22.20 7.19 3.28
N GLU A 41 21.84 7.42 2.02
CA GLU A 41 22.45 8.44 1.16
C GLU A 41 21.82 9.83 1.34
N SER A 42 20.52 9.89 1.65
CA SER A 42 19.79 11.16 1.82
C SER A 42 18.62 11.01 2.79
N SER A 43 18.54 11.92 3.77
CA SER A 43 17.41 12.01 4.71
C SER A 43 16.07 12.25 4.00
N TYR A 44 16.10 12.91 2.83
CA TYR A 44 14.92 13.09 1.99
C TYR A 44 14.42 11.75 1.41
N ILE A 45 15.34 10.93 0.89
CA ILE A 45 15.03 9.59 0.37
C ILE A 45 14.53 8.69 1.51
N ASP A 46 15.15 8.75 2.69
CA ASP A 46 14.73 7.95 3.83
C ASP A 46 13.29 8.28 4.28
N THR A 47 12.97 9.57 4.38
CA THR A 47 11.65 10.04 4.79
C THR A 47 10.57 9.62 3.80
N HIS A 48 10.79 9.83 2.50
CA HIS A 48 9.83 9.48 1.46
C HIS A 48 9.72 7.96 1.25
N GLY A 49 10.84 7.23 1.28
CA GLY A 49 10.85 5.77 1.15
C GLY A 49 10.12 5.09 2.31
N LYS A 50 10.33 5.53 3.56
CA LYS A 50 9.53 5.08 4.72
C LYS A 50 8.05 5.34 4.51
N SER A 51 7.68 6.53 4.04
CA SER A 51 6.28 6.88 3.78
C SER A 51 5.65 5.98 2.70
N ALA A 52 6.37 5.75 1.59
CA ALA A 52 5.92 4.86 0.51
C ALA A 52 5.65 3.43 1.00
N VAL A 53 6.59 2.86 1.76
CA VAL A 53 6.47 1.50 2.31
C VAL A 53 5.35 1.44 3.36
N ASN A 54 5.29 2.41 4.28
CA ASN A 54 4.27 2.46 5.32
C ASN A 54 2.86 2.60 4.74
N PHE A 55 2.68 3.40 3.69
CA PHE A 55 1.39 3.51 3.01
C PHE A 55 0.93 2.15 2.48
N GLN A 56 1.83 1.38 1.84
CA GLN A 56 1.46 0.10 1.30
C GLN A 56 1.15 -0.94 2.40
N LEU A 57 1.90 -0.92 3.50
CA LEU A 57 1.63 -1.76 4.67
C LEU A 57 0.29 -1.41 5.32
N SER A 58 -0.03 -0.12 5.49
CA SER A 58 -1.32 0.33 6.00
C SER A 58 -2.47 -0.08 5.08
N PHE A 59 -2.30 0.06 3.76
CA PHE A 59 -3.31 -0.38 2.79
C PHE A 59 -3.56 -1.90 2.88
N LEU A 60 -2.49 -2.69 3.01
CA LEU A 60 -2.60 -4.14 3.21
C LEU A 60 -3.32 -4.47 4.52
N LEU A 61 -2.93 -3.82 5.63
CA LEU A 61 -3.51 -4.06 6.95
C LEU A 61 -5.01 -3.71 6.99
N TYR A 62 -5.37 -2.52 6.50
CA TYR A 62 -6.77 -2.11 6.45
C TYR A 62 -7.60 -2.97 5.51
N GLY A 63 -7.04 -3.35 4.35
CA GLY A 63 -7.68 -4.31 3.44
C GLY A 63 -7.89 -5.67 4.10
N PHE A 64 -6.92 -6.16 4.87
CA PHE A 64 -7.03 -7.41 5.61
C PHE A 64 -8.10 -7.34 6.71
N LEU A 65 -8.13 -6.26 7.50
CA LEU A 65 -9.16 -6.07 8.54
C LEU A 65 -10.56 -5.95 7.93
N LEU A 66 -10.68 -5.26 6.79
CA LEU A 66 -11.93 -5.16 6.05
C LEU A 66 -12.36 -6.55 5.55
N ALA A 67 -11.45 -7.33 4.98
CA ALA A 67 -11.74 -8.69 4.55
C ALA A 67 -12.19 -9.57 5.72
N LEU A 68 -11.53 -9.47 6.89
CA LEU A 68 -11.91 -10.22 8.08
C LEU A 68 -13.34 -9.90 8.55
N LEU A 69 -13.78 -8.65 8.41
CA LEU A 69 -15.13 -8.23 8.75
C LEU A 69 -16.16 -8.69 7.70
N PHE A 70 -15.87 -8.48 6.42
CA PHE A 70 -16.86 -8.67 5.34
C PHE A 70 -16.92 -10.08 4.78
N VAL A 71 -15.80 -10.83 4.74
CA VAL A 71 -15.77 -12.19 4.18
C VAL A 71 -16.73 -13.14 4.91
N PRO A 72 -16.77 -13.21 6.26
CA PRO A 72 -17.75 -14.03 6.96
C PRO A 72 -19.18 -13.64 6.63
N ILE A 73 -19.49 -12.33 6.59
CA ILE A 73 -20.82 -11.83 6.27
C ILE A 73 -21.24 -12.32 4.88
N VAL A 74 -20.36 -12.20 3.88
CA VAL A 74 -20.64 -12.66 2.52
C VAL A 74 -20.86 -14.17 2.47
N ILE A 75 -20.01 -14.95 3.14
CA ILE A 75 -20.11 -16.42 3.15
C ILE A 75 -21.41 -16.89 3.84
N PHE A 76 -21.72 -16.37 5.03
CA PHE A 76 -22.90 -16.81 5.80
C PHE A 76 -24.23 -16.33 5.21
N THR A 77 -24.24 -15.21 4.48
CA THR A 77 -25.46 -14.64 3.89
C THR A 77 -25.59 -14.88 2.39
N LEU A 78 -24.64 -15.61 1.78
CA LEU A 78 -24.53 -15.79 0.33
C LEU A 78 -24.54 -14.45 -0.44
N GLY A 79 -23.96 -13.40 0.17
CA GLY A 79 -23.92 -12.04 -0.38
C GLY A 79 -25.12 -11.14 -0.07
N LEU A 80 -26.24 -11.67 0.44
CA LEU A 80 -27.42 -10.86 0.78
C LEU A 80 -27.17 -9.87 1.92
N GLY A 81 -26.25 -10.19 2.84
CA GLY A 81 -25.87 -9.33 3.96
C GLY A 81 -25.22 -8.02 3.51
N LEU A 82 -24.54 -7.99 2.35
CA LEU A 82 -23.99 -6.75 1.79
C LEU A 82 -25.10 -5.80 1.34
N ILE A 83 -26.15 -6.33 0.71
CA ILE A 83 -27.30 -5.55 0.23
C ILE A 83 -28.01 -4.89 1.43
N ALA A 84 -28.20 -5.62 2.52
CA ALA A 84 -28.80 -5.10 3.75
C ALA A 84 -27.97 -3.97 4.38
N ILE A 85 -26.64 -4.10 4.41
CA ILE A 85 -25.73 -3.05 4.91
C ILE A 85 -25.85 -1.79 4.04
N ILE A 86 -25.85 -1.94 2.71
CA ILE A 86 -25.97 -0.81 1.78
C ILE A 86 -27.31 -0.08 1.97
N ILE A 87 -28.41 -0.82 2.09
CA ILE A 87 -29.75 -0.24 2.33
C ILE A 87 -29.82 0.45 3.69
N GLY A 88 -29.19 -0.09 4.74
CA GLY A 88 -29.22 0.50 6.08
C GLY A 88 -28.33 1.74 6.25
N ILE A 89 -27.38 1.99 5.34
CA ILE A 89 -26.50 3.16 5.35
C ILE A 89 -27.09 4.35 4.56
N ILE A 90 -27.96 4.07 3.58
CA ILE A 90 -28.65 5.07 2.74
C ILE A 90 -29.89 5.60 3.48
#